data_AF-A0A518G7P9-F1
#
_entry.id   AF-A0A518G7P9-F1
#
_cell.length_a   1.000
_cell.length_b   1.000
_cell.length_c   1.000
_cell.angle_alpha   90.00
_cell.angle_beta   90.00
_cell.angle_gamma   90.00
#
_symmetry.space_group_name_H-M   'P 1'
#
loop_
_entity.id
_entity.type
_entity.pdbx_description
1 polymer ?
#
loop_
_entity_poly.entity_id
_entity_poly.type
_entity_poly.pdbx_seq_one_letter_code
_entity_poly.pdbx_strand_id
1 'polypeptide(L)' 'MAKKKATTKKSTTAPKSATLSDIYNQVAVLANKRGVKLNVAETKHILACFFDVLENYKPVEAFEFVTKGLKRAGTRRR' A
#
# COMPACT_ATOMS: atom_id res chain seq x y z
N MET A 1 20.75 45.09 11.76
CA MET A 1 19.71 44.06 12.02
C MET A 1 19.73 43.03 10.89
N ALA A 2 20.54 41.99 10.98
CA ALA A 2 20.66 40.97 9.93
C ALA A 2 19.51 39.94 10.04
N LYS A 3 18.65 39.86 9.01
CA LYS A 3 17.58 38.86 8.91
C LYS A 3 18.18 37.48 8.59
N LYS A 4 18.23 36.57 9.58
CA LYS A 4 18.51 35.15 9.37
C LYS A 4 17.34 34.51 8.61
N LYS A 5 17.60 34.07 7.37
CA LYS A 5 16.65 33.31 6.53
C LYS A 5 16.69 31.85 7.00
N ALA A 6 15.61 31.38 7.61
CA ALA A 6 15.47 29.99 8.02
C ALA A 6 15.39 29.09 6.77
N THR A 7 16.40 28.27 6.55
CA THR A 7 16.41 27.20 5.55
C THR A 7 15.63 26.00 6.11
N THR A 8 14.44 25.77 5.57
CA THR A 8 13.66 24.56 5.81
C THR A 8 14.43 23.37 5.25
N LYS A 9 15.05 22.58 6.15
CA LYS A 9 15.63 21.28 5.80
C LYS A 9 14.49 20.37 5.33
N LYS A 10 14.43 20.11 4.02
CA LYS A 10 13.59 19.07 3.43
C LYS A 10 14.11 17.73 3.97
N SER A 11 13.40 17.17 4.95
CA SER A 11 13.70 15.84 5.47
C SER A 11 13.42 14.82 4.37
N THR A 12 14.45 14.43 3.64
CA THR A 12 14.45 13.22 2.81
C THR A 12 14.47 12.02 3.75
N THR A 13 13.29 11.69 4.28
CA THR A 13 13.09 10.41 4.95
C THR A 13 13.27 9.34 3.89
N ALA A 14 14.36 8.56 3.99
CA ALA A 14 14.50 7.33 3.23
C ALA A 14 13.20 6.52 3.40
N PRO A 15 12.67 5.89 2.34
CA PRO A 15 11.45 5.10 2.47
C PRO A 15 11.72 4.06 3.55
N LYS A 16 11.02 4.19 4.69
CA LYS A 16 10.99 3.13 5.71
C LYS A 16 10.75 1.84 4.95
N SER A 17 11.55 0.81 5.22
CA SER A 17 11.26 -0.55 4.80
C SER A 17 9.83 -0.85 5.24
N ALA A 18 8.90 -0.75 4.29
CA ALA A 18 7.49 -0.84 4.61
C ALA A 18 7.25 -2.27 5.09
N THR A 19 6.80 -2.41 6.33
CA THR A 19 6.41 -3.72 6.85
C THR A 19 5.09 -4.15 6.19
N LEU A 20 4.77 -5.44 6.25
CA LEU A 20 3.45 -5.93 5.82
C LEU A 20 2.31 -5.17 6.53
N SER A 21 2.48 -4.88 7.82
CA SER A 21 1.49 -4.11 8.58
C SER A 21 1.34 -2.67 8.07
N ASP A 22 2.42 -2.05 7.59
CA ASP A 22 2.34 -0.69 7.03
C ASP A 22 1.51 -0.69 5.73
N ILE A 23 1.69 -1.71 4.88
CA ILE A 23 0.91 -1.86 3.65
C ILE A 23 -0.57 -2.07 4.00
N TYR A 24 -0.89 -2.89 5.00
CA TYR A 24 -2.28 -3.14 5.42
C TYR A 24 -2.97 -1.86 5.89
N ASN A 25 -2.26 -1.04 6.68
CA ASN A 25 -2.77 0.25 7.13
C ASN A 25 -2.99 1.21 5.95
N GLN A 26 -2.09 1.23 4.96
CA GLN A 26 -2.25 2.05 3.76
C GLN A 26 -3.47 1.62 2.93
N VAL A 27 -3.71 0.32 2.79
CA VAL A 27 -4.89 -0.22 2.10
C VAL A 27 -6.17 0.20 2.83
N ALA A 28 -6.22 0.09 4.16
CA ALA A 28 -7.39 0.50 4.94
C ALA A 28 -7.70 2.00 4.76
N VAL A 29 -6.69 2.86 4.78
CA VAL A 29 -6.84 4.30 4.54
C VAL A 29 -7.34 4.57 3.12
N LEU A 30 -6.81 3.88 2.11
CA LEU A 30 -7.24 4.03 0.71
C LEU A 30 -8.67 3.55 0.49
N ALA A 31 -9.07 2.44 1.12
CA ALA A 31 -10.43 1.90 1.05
C ALA A 31 -11.44 2.89 1.66
N ASN A 32 -11.14 3.42 2.85
CA ASN A 32 -11.95 4.45 3.50
C ASN A 32 -12.11 5.71 2.62
N LYS A 33 -11.03 6.17 1.98
CA LYS A 33 -11.09 7.30 1.04
C LYS A 33 -11.98 7.04 -0.18
N ARG A 34 -12.16 5.79 -0.57
CA ARG A 34 -13.06 5.37 -1.67
C ARG A 34 -14.49 5.10 -1.20
N GLY A 35 -14.82 5.44 0.05
CA GLY A 35 -16.15 5.24 0.63
C GLY A 35 -16.42 3.80 1.08
N VAL A 36 -15.42 2.92 1.02
CA VAL A 36 -15.54 1.55 1.53
C VAL A 36 -15.30 1.60 3.04
N LYS A 37 -16.34 1.36 3.83
CA LYS A 37 -16.26 1.32 5.29
C LYS A 37 -15.69 -0.02 5.75
N LEU A 38 -14.36 -0.14 5.77
CA LEU A 38 -13.66 -1.28 6.33
C LEU A 38 -12.87 -0.84 7.56
N ASN A 39 -12.90 -1.65 8.62
CA ASN A 39 -12.00 -1.47 9.74
C ASN A 39 -10.60 -2.06 9.41
N VAL A 40 -9.60 -1.71 10.22
CA VAL A 40 -8.21 -2.15 9.98
C VAL A 40 -8.07 -3.67 10.13
N ALA A 41 -8.78 -4.29 11.08
CA ALA A 41 -8.72 -5.73 11.31
C ALA A 41 -9.32 -6.53 10.13
N GLU A 42 -10.47 -6.09 9.61
CA GLU A 42 -11.11 -6.64 8.41
C GLU A 42 -10.19 -6.52 7.20
N THR A 43 -9.54 -5.36 7.03
CA THR A 43 -8.58 -5.16 5.93
C THR A 43 -7.42 -6.14 6.01
N LYS A 44 -6.88 -6.37 7.22
CA LYS A 44 -5.82 -7.36 7.43
C LYS A 44 -6.31 -8.77 7.10
N HIS A 45 -7.53 -9.11 7.51
CA HIS A 45 -8.10 -10.43 7.24
C HIS A 45 -8.31 -10.67 5.75
N ILE A 46 -8.88 -9.70 5.03
CA ILE A 46 -9.08 -9.80 3.57
C ILE A 46 -7.73 -9.98 2.85
N LEU A 47 -6.70 -9.24 3.26
CA LEU A 47 -5.38 -9.36 2.66
C LEU A 47 -4.70 -10.69 3.00
N ALA A 48 -4.90 -11.23 4.21
CA ALA A 48 -4.45 -12.57 4.56
C ALA A 48 -5.12 -13.62 3.65
N CYS A 49 -6.45 -13.60 3.54
CA CYS A 49 -7.18 -14.50 2.66
C CYS A 49 -6.75 -14.37 1.19
N PHE A 50 -6.40 -13.16 0.73
CA PHE A 50 -5.86 -12.96 -0.61
C PHE A 50 -4.53 -13.70 -0.81
N PHE A 51 -3.62 -13.64 0.17
CA PHE A 51 -2.37 -14.38 0.10
C PHE A 51 -2.57 -15.90 0.25
N ASP A 52 -3.50 -16.34 1.10
CA ASP A 52 -3.86 -17.76 1.22
C ASP A 52 -4.38 -18.31 -0.12
N VAL A 53 -5.18 -17.53 -0.85
CA VAL A 53 -5.62 -17.89 -2.20
C VAL A 53 -4.43 -17.99 -3.15
N LEU A 54 -3.49 -17.04 -3.11
CA LEU A 54 -2.29 -17.06 -3.95
C LEU A 54 -1.36 -18.25 -3.63
N GLU A 55 -1.31 -18.70 -2.38
CA GLU A 55 -0.51 -19.85 -1.95
C GLU A 55 -0.96 -21.16 -2.60
N ASN A 56 -2.25 -21.27 -2.97
CA ASN A 56 -2.77 -22.44 -3.67
C ASN A 56 -2.30 -22.55 -5.14
N TYR A 57 -1.64 -21.53 -5.68
CA TYR A 57 -1.11 -21.52 -7.05
C TYR A 57 0.39 -21.77 -7.07
N LYS A 58 0.91 -22.18 -8.24
CA LYS A 58 2.35 -22.18 -8.45
C LYS A 58 2.90 -20.75 -8.31
N PRO A 59 4.11 -20.56 -7.75
CA PRO A 59 4.66 -19.22 -7.53
C PRO A 59 4.62 -18.33 -8.77
N VAL A 60 4.94 -18.88 -9.95
CA VAL A 60 4.92 -18.14 -11.22
C VAL A 60 3.52 -17.62 -11.56
N GLU A 61 2.48 -18.45 -11.38
CA GLU A 61 1.09 -18.07 -11.62
C GLU A 61 0.60 -17.04 -10.59
N ALA A 62 0.95 -17.22 -9.32
CA ALA A 62 0.66 -16.25 -8.26
C ALA A 62 1.25 -14.86 -8.59
N PHE A 63 2.51 -14.81 -9.03
CA PHE A 63 3.14 -13.57 -9.49
C PHE A 63 2.46 -12.98 -10.73
N GLU A 64 2.01 -13.81 -11.67
CA GLU A 64 1.21 -13.31 -12.80
C GLU A 64 -0.08 -12.61 -12.36
N PHE A 65 -0.81 -13.17 -11.37
CA PHE A 65 -2.02 -12.52 -10.86
C PHE A 65 -1.70 -11.16 -10.22
N VAL A 66 -0.62 -11.08 -9.44
CA VAL A 66 -0.16 -9.82 -8.84
C VAL A 66 0.21 -8.81 -9.94
N THR A 67 0.98 -9.19 -10.95
CA THR A 67 1.38 -8.28 -12.04
C THR A 67 0.17 -7.80 -12.86
N LYS A 68 -0.78 -8.69 -13.19
CA LYS A 68 -2.05 -8.33 -13.85
C LYS A 68 -2.86 -7.36 -12.97
N GLY A 69 -2.92 -7.61 -11.66
CA GLY A 69 -3.55 -6.72 -10.68
C GLY A 69 -2.92 -5.33 -10.64
N LEU A 70 -1.59 -5.24 -10.65
CA LEU A 70 -0.84 -3.98 -10.69
C LEU A 70 -1.07 -3.22 -12.01
N LYS A 71 -1.07 -3.89 -13.17
CA LYS A 71 -1.41 -3.27 -14.46
C LYS A 71 -2.80 -2.63 -14.41
N ARG A 72 -3.79 -3.36 -13.90
CA ARG A 72 -5.18 -2.85 -13.73
C ARG A 72 -5.28 -1.73 -12.69
N ALA A 73 -4.42 -1.71 -11.67
CA ALA A 73 -4.34 -0.59 -10.74
C ALA A 73 -3.78 0.67 -11.42
N GLY A 74 -2.77 0.51 -12.27
CA GLY A 74 -2.19 1.60 -13.06
C GLY A 74 -3.21 2.28 -13.98
N THR A 75 -4.14 1.52 -14.57
CA THR A 75 -5.20 2.10 -15.42
C THR A 75 -6.26 2.86 -14.63
N ARG A 76 -6.46 2.59 -13.33
CA ARG A 76 -7.38 3.36 -12.47
C ARG A 76 -6.79 4.67 -11.95
N ARG A 77 -5.47 4.85 -12.10
CA ARG A 77 -4.74 6.04 -11.65
C ARG A 77 -4.68 7.13 -12.74
N ARG A 78 -4.84 6.74 -14.00
CA ARG A 78 -4.96 7.64 -15.16
C ARG A 78 -6.42 7.96 -15.40
#